data_AF-A0A7C2C595-F1
#
_entry.id   AF-A0A7C2C595-F1
#
_cell.length_a   1.000
_cell.length_b   1.000
_cell.length_c   1.000
_cell.angle_alpha   90.00
_cell.angle_beta   90.00
_cell.angle_gamma   90.00
#
_symmetry.space_group_name_H-M   'P 1'
#
loop_
_entity.id
_entity.type
_entity.pdbx_description
1 polymer ?
#
loop_
_entity_poly.entity_id
_entity_poly.type
_entity_poly.pdbx_seq_one_letter_code
_entity_poly.pdbx_strand_id
1 'polypeptide(L)' 'LIVHGVNDPRCPVEQSRIFRDRLLELGYREGVDFEYVEFEDEGHGSNDIGQKIRTYRLLVDFLERVL' A
#
# COMPACT_ATOMS: atom_id res chain seq x y z
N LEU A 1 -2.31 6.60 -2.59
CA LEU A 1 -1.53 5.35 -2.55
C LEU A 1 -1.50 4.80 -1.12
N ILE A 2 -1.87 3.54 -0.94
CA ILE A 2 -1.82 2.75 0.30
C ILE A 2 -0.98 1.52 -0.02
N VAL A 3 0.06 1.25 0.76
CA VAL A 3 0.99 0.13 0.55
C VAL A 3 1.17 -0.61 1.86
N HIS A 4 1.01 -1.93 1.85
CA HIS A 4 1.10 -2.75 3.07
C HIS A 4 1.71 -4.13 2.80
N GLY A 5 2.60 -4.60 3.67
CA GLY A 5 3.15 -5.96 3.60
C GLY A 5 2.24 -6.99 4.27
N VAL A 6 1.85 -8.05 3.56
CA VAL A 6 0.90 -9.06 4.07
C VAL A 6 1.42 -9.74 5.34
N ASN A 7 2.74 -9.93 5.45
CA ASN A 7 3.40 -10.58 6.58
C ASN A 7 3.94 -9.59 7.61
N ASP A 8 3.39 -8.37 7.69
CA ASP A 8 3.82 -7.37 8.67
C ASP A 8 3.52 -7.84 10.10
N PRO A 9 4.56 -8.16 10.91
CA PRO A 9 4.35 -8.70 12.26
C PRO A 9 4.01 -7.61 13.28
N ARG A 10 4.08 -6.33 12.89
CA ARG A 10 3.84 -5.17 13.76
C ARG A 10 2.47 -4.56 13.51
N CYS A 11 2.02 -4.55 12.26
CA CYS A 11 0.74 -4.01 11.84
C CYS A 11 0.02 -5.03 10.92
N PRO A 12 -0.98 -5.76 11.43
CA PRO A 12 -1.70 -6.75 10.63
C PRO A 12 -2.30 -6.13 9.36
N VAL A 13 -2.24 -6.86 8.24
CA VAL A 13 -2.76 -6.42 6.93
C VAL A 13 -4.25 -6.12 6.96
N GLU A 14 -4.98 -6.68 7.92
CA GLU A 14 -6.39 -6.35 8.16
C GLU A 14 -6.60 -4.85 8.41
N GLN A 15 -5.63 -4.14 8.99
CA GLN A 15 -5.74 -2.69 9.20
C GLN A 15 -5.85 -1.93 7.88
N SER A 16 -5.04 -2.29 6.87
CA SER A 16 -5.09 -1.64 5.56
C SER A 16 -6.33 -2.05 4.76
N ARG A 17 -6.77 -3.31 4.91
CA ARG A 17 -8.00 -3.81 4.28
C ARG A 17 -9.24 -3.10 4.82
N ILE A 18 -9.37 -2.95 6.15
CA ILE A 18 -10.50 -2.22 6.76
C ILE A 18 -10.52 -0.76 6.31
N PHE A 19 -9.35 -0.12 6.18
CA PHE A 19 -9.27 1.24 5.67
C PHE A 19 -9.72 1.34 4.21
N ARG A 20 -9.23 0.45 3.33
CA ARG A 20 -9.68 0.35 1.93
C ARG A 20 -11.18 0.13 1.84
N ASP A 21 -11.71 -0.83 2.59
CA ASP A 21 -13.14 -1.19 2.55
C ASP A 21 -13.99 0.01 2.98
N ARG A 22 -13.55 0.76 3.99
CA ARG A 22 -14.23 1.98 4.42
C ARG A 22 -14.21 3.08 3.35
N LEU A 23 -13.12 3.22 2.59
CA LEU A 23 -13.07 4.16 1.45
C LEU A 23 -14.09 3.77 0.37
N LEU A 24 -14.17 2.49 0.04
CA LEU A 24 -15.15 1.98 -0.93
C LEU A 24 -16.59 2.22 -0.47
N GLU A 25 -16.90 1.96 0.81
CA GLU A 25 -18.22 2.24 1.40
C GLU A 25 -18.60 3.72 1.36
N LEU A 26 -17.61 4.61 1.44
CA LEU A 26 -17.79 6.07 1.35
C LEU A 26 -17.92 6.56 -0.10
N GLY A 27 -17.82 5.67 -1.10
CA GLY A 27 -17.95 5.99 -2.51
C GLY A 27 -16.67 6.43 -3.20
N TYR A 28 -15.51 6.33 -2.53
CA TYR A 28 -14.22 6.51 -3.19
C TYR A 28 -13.93 5.32 -4.11
N ARG A 29 -13.30 5.58 -5.26
CA ARG A 29 -12.99 4.58 -6.28
C ARG A 29 -11.50 4.29 -6.30
N GLU A 30 -11.16 3.01 -6.17
CA GLU A 30 -9.80 2.55 -6.39
C GLU A 30 -9.36 2.78 -7.86
N GLY A 31 -8.11 3.19 -8.05
CA GLY A 31 -7.54 3.60 -9.33
C GLY A 31 -7.90 5.02 -9.77
N VAL A 32 -8.82 5.72 -9.08
CA VAL A 32 -9.17 7.11 -9.36
C VAL A 32 -8.89 8.01 -8.17
N ASP A 33 -9.49 7.69 -7.02
CA ASP A 33 -9.40 8.50 -5.81
C ASP A 33 -8.27 8.00 -4.88
N PHE A 34 -7.95 6.70 -4.95
CA PHE A 34 -6.83 6.10 -4.23
C PHE A 34 -6.28 4.88 -4.98
N GLU A 35 -5.10 4.42 -4.61
CA GLU A 35 -4.49 3.16 -5.09
C GLU A 35 -4.15 2.30 -3.88
N TYR A 36 -4.35 0.99 -3.96
CA TYR A 36 -4.09 0.03 -2.88
C TYR A 36 -3.17 -1.09 -3.36
N VAL A 37 -2.10 -1.36 -2.63
CA VAL A 37 -1.10 -2.39 -2.97
C VAL A 37 -0.76 -3.22 -1.74
N GLU A 38 -0.91 -4.54 -1.86
CA GLU A 38 -0.42 -5.52 -0.89
C GLU A 38 0.88 -6.17 -1.41
N PHE A 39 1.87 -6.30 -0.55
CA PHE A 39 3.08 -7.05 -0.85
C PHE A 39 3.05 -8.40 -0.13
N GLU A 40 2.78 -9.45 -0.90
CA GLU A 40 2.53 -10.82 -0.41
C GLU A 40 3.69 -11.39 0.43
N ASP A 41 4.93 -11.18 0.00
CA ASP A 41 6.12 -11.75 0.66
C ASP A 41 6.78 -10.82 1.69
N GLU A 42 6.17 -9.67 1.97
CA GLU A 42 6.83 -8.59 2.69
C GLU A 42 6.22 -8.31 4.08
N GLY A 43 7.06 -7.86 5.00
CA GLY A 43 6.65 -7.41 6.34
C GLY A 43 6.75 -5.89 6.54
N HIS A 44 7.10 -5.45 7.75
CA HIS A 44 7.13 -4.02 8.15
C HIS A 44 8.32 -3.20 7.59
N GLY A 45 8.56 -3.22 6.28
CA GLY A 45 9.42 -2.27 5.56
C GLY A 45 10.89 -2.13 5.99
N SER A 46 11.39 -2.95 6.92
CA SER A 46 12.47 -2.47 7.79
C SER A 46 13.88 -2.74 7.24
N ASN A 47 14.17 -3.96 6.79
CA ASN A 47 15.56 -4.38 6.54
C ASN A 47 15.85 -4.95 5.14
N ASP A 48 14.85 -5.25 4.32
CA ASP A 48 15.08 -5.73 2.96
C ASP A 48 15.24 -4.55 1.97
N ILE A 49 16.41 -4.47 1.32
CA ILE A 49 16.71 -3.44 0.31
C ILE A 49 15.85 -3.64 -0.94
N GLY A 50 15.57 -4.89 -1.33
CA GLY A 50 14.68 -5.21 -2.45
C GLY A 50 13.27 -4.66 -2.20
N GLN A 51 12.76 -4.88 -0.98
CA GLN A 51 11.52 -4.29 -0.47
C GLN A 51 11.50 -2.77 -0.66
N LYS A 52 12.52 -2.09 -0.14
CA LYS A 52 12.64 -0.64 -0.21
C LYS A 52 12.65 -0.13 -1.64
N ILE A 53 13.40 -0.78 -2.53
CA ILE A 53 13.45 -0.40 -3.95
C ILE A 53 12.07 -0.53 -4.60
N ARG A 54 11.32 -1.61 -4.33
CA ARG A 54 9.96 -1.80 -4.86
C ARG A 54 9.01 -0.72 -4.34
N THR A 55 9.00 -0.47 -3.03
CA THR A 55 8.17 0.57 -2.42
C THR A 55 8.48 1.96 -2.97
N TYR A 56 9.76 2.31 -3.10
CA TYR A 56 10.13 3.64 -3.60
C TYR A 56 9.85 3.83 -5.09
N ARG A 57 10.00 2.78 -5.92
CA ARG A 57 9.57 2.84 -7.33
C ARG A 57 8.07 3.10 -7.43
N LEU A 58 7.26 2.33 -6.69
CA LEU A 58 5.82 2.51 -6.66
C LEU A 58 5.42 3.92 -6.20
N LEU A 59 6.10 4.46 -5.19
CA LEU A 59 5.86 5.81 -4.71
C LEU A 59 6.21 6.87 -5.77
N VAL A 60 7.37 6.76 -6.43
CA VAL A 60 7.77 7.69 -7.49
C VAL A 60 6.79 7.62 -8.65
N ASP A 61 6.45 6.43 -9.13
CA ASP A 61 5.51 6.24 -10.24
C ASP A 61 4.15 6.87 -9.91
N PHE A 62 3.67 6.72 -8.66
CA PHE A 62 2.44 7.36 -8.20
C PHE A 62 2.55 8.89 -8.24
N LEU A 63 3.60 9.44 -7.64
CA LEU A 63 3.80 10.90 -7.57
C LEU A 63 3.93 11.53 -8.96
N GLU A 64 4.59 10.88 -9.90
CA GLU A 64 4.68 11.34 -11.30
C GLU A 64 3.32 11.41 -12.01
N ARG A 65 2.32 10.62 -11.58
CA ARG A 65 0.96 10.66 -12.14
C ARG A 65 0.07 11.72 -11.49
N VAL A 66 0.34 12.10 -10.24
CA VAL A 66 -0.58 12.94 -9.44
C VAL A 66 -0.07 14.35 -9.12
N LEU A 67 1.20 14.65 -9.40
CA LEU A 67 1.81 15.98 -9.27
C LEU A 67 2.07 16.59 -10.65
#